data_AF-A0A1M3G5M1-F1
#
_entry.id   AF-A0A1M3G5M1-F1
#
_cell.length_a   1.000
_cell.length_b   1.000
_cell.length_c   1.000
_cell.angle_alpha   90.00
_cell.angle_beta   90.00
_cell.angle_gamma   90.00
#
_symmetry.space_group_name_H-M   'P 1'
#
loop_
_entity.id
_entity.type
_entity.pdbx_description
1 polymer ?
#
loop_
_entity_poly.entity_id
_entity_poly.type
_entity_poly.pdbx_seq_one_letter_code
_entity_poly.pdbx_strand_id
1 'polypeptide(L)'
;MNKKIWFIGGLLTFCVSIVSCSSEFEIKETEVPKEVVSALKAKYPNANVTKWEAEREDGKFYFEAKWKENGKEKEVHISPDGSFVTEED
;
A
#
# COMPACT_ATOMS: atom_id res chain seq x y z
N MET A 1 29.04 40.27 -22.55
CA MET A 1 29.40 40.49 -21.13
C MET A 1 29.22 39.16 -20.41
N ASN A 2 30.35 38.50 -20.12
CA ASN A 2 30.41 37.21 -19.46
C ASN A 2 30.95 37.44 -18.04
N LYS A 3 30.35 36.84 -17.02
CA LYS A 3 31.07 36.60 -15.77
C LYS A 3 30.77 35.19 -15.27
N LYS A 4 31.85 34.44 -15.20
CA LYS A 4 31.97 33.03 -14.80
C LYS A 4 31.90 32.98 -13.28
N ILE A 5 31.17 32.03 -12.71
CA ILE A 5 31.18 31.74 -11.27
C ILE A 5 31.79 30.34 -11.10
N TRP A 6 32.83 30.27 -10.29
CA TRP A 6 33.67 29.11 -10.02
C TRP A 6 33.11 28.34 -8.82
N PHE A 7 33.21 27.00 -8.88
CA PHE A 7 32.88 26.04 -7.82
C PHE A 7 33.52 26.38 -6.47
N ILE A 8 32.92 25.93 -5.36
CA ILE A 8 33.56 25.21 -4.24
C ILE A 8 32.48 24.75 -3.25
N GLY A 9 32.62 23.53 -2.71
CA GLY A 9 32.18 23.21 -1.35
C GLY A 9 31.19 22.06 -1.26
N GLY A 10 31.70 20.87 -0.89
CA GLY A 10 30.92 19.65 -0.77
C GLY A 10 29.75 19.76 0.20
N LEU A 11 28.64 19.12 -0.18
CA LEU A 11 27.58 18.75 0.73
C LEU A 11 27.53 17.22 0.75
N LEU A 12 27.92 16.66 1.89
CA LEU A 12 27.82 15.27 2.24
C LEU A 12 26.33 14.88 2.17
N THR A 13 25.86 14.40 1.01
CA THR A 13 24.51 13.84 0.86
C THR A 13 24.48 12.52 1.60
N PHE A 14 24.16 12.58 2.89
CA PHE A 14 23.73 11.45 3.70
C PHE A 14 22.41 10.96 3.08
N CYS A 15 22.51 9.99 2.17
CA CYS A 15 21.36 9.21 1.75
C CYS A 15 20.85 8.46 2.98
N VAL A 16 19.90 9.07 3.70
CA VAL A 16 18.99 8.33 4.57
C VAL A 16 18.13 7.53 3.62
N SER A 17 18.58 6.33 3.28
CA SER A 17 17.73 5.34 2.64
C SER A 17 16.59 5.09 3.63
N ILE A 18 15.43 5.66 3.34
CA ILE A 18 14.19 5.33 4.04
C ILE A 18 13.98 3.83 3.81
N VAL A 19 14.28 3.05 4.85
CA VAL A 19 13.95 1.63 4.85
C VAL A 19 12.43 1.60 5.05
N SER A 20 11.68 1.33 3.99
CA SER A 20 10.26 1.00 4.14
C SER A 20 10.20 -0.37 4.82
N CYS A 21 9.54 -0.41 5.97
CA CYS A 21 9.36 -1.62 6.75
C CYS A 21 7.88 -2.00 6.62
N SER A 22 7.59 -2.94 5.71
CA SER A 22 6.28 -3.59 5.64
C SER A 22 6.31 -4.93 6.39
N SER A 23 5.19 -5.27 7.02
CA SER A 23 4.92 -6.59 7.58
C SER A 23 3.48 -6.99 7.27
N GLU A 24 3.30 -8.14 6.64
CA GLU A 24 2.01 -8.71 6.28
C GLU A 24 1.77 -10.06 7.00
N PHE A 25 0.52 -10.33 7.36
CA PHE A 25 0.09 -11.60 7.93
C PHE A 25 -1.19 -12.08 7.24
N GLU A 26 -1.15 -13.26 6.63
CA GLU A 26 -2.34 -13.88 6.06
C GLU A 26 -3.38 -14.16 7.16
N ILE A 27 -4.62 -13.75 6.88
CA ILE A 27 -5.78 -13.95 7.76
C ILE A 27 -6.94 -14.53 6.96
N LYS A 28 -7.91 -15.13 7.65
CA LYS A 28 -9.15 -15.57 6.99
C LYS A 28 -10.08 -14.38 6.79
N GLU A 29 -10.90 -14.42 5.75
CA GLU A 29 -11.97 -13.41 5.54
C GLU A 29 -12.87 -13.27 6.78
N THR A 30 -13.09 -14.35 7.54
CA THR A 30 -13.88 -14.33 8.78
C THR A 30 -13.27 -13.48 9.90
N GLU A 31 -11.98 -13.16 9.83
CA GLU A 31 -11.26 -12.32 10.78
C GLU A 31 -11.21 -10.85 10.32
N VAL A 32 -11.65 -10.58 9.09
CA VAL A 32 -11.72 -9.23 8.52
C VAL A 32 -12.98 -8.52 9.02
N PRO A 33 -12.89 -7.27 9.50
CA PRO A 33 -14.05 -6.50 9.90
C PRO A 33 -15.08 -6.38 8.76
N LYS A 34 -16.37 -6.45 9.11
CA LYS A 34 -17.46 -6.39 8.11
C LYS A 34 -17.43 -5.13 7.27
N GLU A 35 -17.02 -4.00 7.84
CA GLU A 35 -16.97 -2.71 7.14
C GLU A 35 -15.87 -2.70 6.07
N VAL A 36 -14.76 -3.37 6.32
CA VAL A 36 -13.67 -3.57 5.34
C VAL A 36 -14.14 -4.43 4.17
N VAL A 37 -14.78 -5.58 4.46
CA VAL A 37 -15.35 -6.46 3.42
C VAL A 37 -16.42 -5.71 2.61
N SER A 38 -17.23 -4.88 3.27
CA SER A 38 -18.28 -4.09 2.62
C SER A 38 -17.69 -2.99 1.74
N ALA A 39 -16.65 -2.30 2.19
CA ALA A 39 -15.95 -1.29 1.41
C ALA A 39 -15.33 -1.89 0.14
N LEU A 40 -14.70 -3.07 0.25
CA LEU A 40 -14.19 -3.80 -0.91
C LEU A 40 -15.32 -4.11 -1.90
N LYS A 41 -16.42 -4.72 -1.44
CA LYS A 41 -17.55 -5.11 -2.31
C LYS A 41 -18.24 -3.91 -2.94
N ALA A 42 -18.26 -2.77 -2.27
CA ALA A 42 -18.81 -1.54 -2.82
C ALA A 42 -17.97 -1.00 -4.01
N LYS A 43 -16.64 -1.07 -3.92
CA LYS A 43 -15.73 -0.57 -4.97
C LYS A 43 -15.45 -1.62 -6.06
N TYR A 44 -15.36 -2.88 -5.69
CA TYR A 44 -15.05 -4.02 -6.56
C TYR A 44 -16.11 -5.14 -6.39
N PRO A 45 -17.34 -4.92 -6.88
CA PRO A 45 -18.45 -5.87 -6.67
C PRO A 45 -18.24 -7.25 -7.31
N ASN A 46 -17.32 -7.36 -8.27
CA ASN A 46 -16.97 -8.61 -8.95
C ASN A 46 -15.66 -9.23 -8.44
N ALA A 47 -15.02 -8.64 -7.43
CA ALA A 47 -13.79 -9.19 -6.87
C ALA A 47 -14.05 -10.55 -6.22
N ASN A 48 -13.39 -11.59 -6.72
CA ASN A 48 -13.34 -12.90 -6.08
C ASN A 48 -12.04 -12.99 -5.27
N VAL A 49 -12.07 -12.48 -4.03
CA VAL A 49 -10.89 -12.40 -3.16
C VAL A 49 -10.32 -13.78 -2.91
N THR A 50 -9.04 -13.95 -3.24
CA THR A 50 -8.30 -15.19 -3.03
C THR A 50 -7.46 -15.16 -1.77
N LYS A 51 -7.08 -13.97 -1.27
CA LYS A 51 -6.26 -13.80 -0.08
C LYS A 51 -6.63 -12.52 0.67
N TRP A 52 -6.58 -12.60 1.99
CA TRP A 52 -6.69 -11.46 2.89
C TRP A 52 -5.45 -11.39 3.77
N GLU A 53 -4.91 -10.20 3.96
CA GLU A 53 -3.76 -9.97 4.82
C GLU A 53 -4.01 -8.80 5.77
N ALA A 54 -3.49 -8.91 6.98
CA ALA A 54 -3.36 -7.81 7.92
C ALA A 54 -1.94 -7.25 7.74
N GLU A 55 -1.84 -6.03 7.24
CA GLU A 55 -0.57 -5.43 6.85
C GLU A 55 -0.28 -4.16 7.63
N ARG A 56 0.99 -3.96 7.98
CA ARG A 56 1.50 -2.68 8.44
C ARG A 56 2.57 -2.20 7.48
N GLU A 57 2.32 -1.07 6.84
CA GLU A 57 3.26 -0.39 5.94
C GLU A 57 3.41 1.08 6.36
N ASP A 58 4.65 1.58 6.39
CA ASP A 58 4.96 2.97 6.78
C ASP A 58 4.31 3.43 8.09
N GLY A 59 4.20 2.49 9.05
CA GLY A 59 3.60 2.73 10.36
C GLY A 59 2.06 2.80 10.37
N LYS A 60 1.41 2.61 9.22
CA LYS A 60 -0.05 2.52 9.08
C LYS A 60 -0.48 1.07 8.99
N PHE A 61 -1.70 0.78 9.42
CA PHE A 61 -2.27 -0.56 9.39
C PHE A 61 -3.41 -0.63 8.38
N TYR A 62 -3.42 -1.68 7.58
CA TYR A 62 -4.40 -1.94 6.52
C TYR A 62 -4.85 -3.40 6.54
N PHE A 63 -6.02 -3.61 5.95
CA PHE A 63 -6.40 -4.92 5.45
C PHE A 63 -6.17 -4.94 3.94
N GLU A 64 -5.41 -5.91 3.48
CA GLU A 64 -5.13 -6.08 2.07
C GLU A 64 -5.98 -7.21 1.49
N ALA A 65 -6.60 -6.97 0.33
CA ALA A 65 -7.36 -7.96 -0.40
C ALA A 65 -6.72 -8.23 -1.76
N LYS A 66 -6.40 -9.49 -2.06
CA LYS A 66 -5.83 -9.92 -3.34
C LYS A 66 -6.79 -10.79 -4.13
N TRP A 67 -6.90 -10.54 -5.44
CA TRP A 67 -7.63 -11.40 -6.36
C TRP A 67 -7.00 -11.39 -7.76
N LYS A 68 -7.50 -12.26 -8.64
CA LYS A 68 -7.13 -12.23 -10.06
C LYS A 68 -8.18 -11.52 -10.89
N GLU A 69 -7.74 -10.54 -11.68
CA GLU A 69 -8.53 -9.83 -12.67
C GLU A 69 -7.81 -9.88 -14.01
N ASN A 70 -8.47 -10.42 -15.05
CA ASN A 70 -7.89 -10.59 -16.39
C ASN A 70 -6.53 -11.31 -16.41
N GLY A 71 -6.34 -12.29 -15.52
CA GLY A 71 -5.11 -13.08 -15.41
C GLY A 71 -3.96 -12.38 -14.68
N LYS A 72 -4.15 -11.15 -14.20
CA LYS A 72 -3.21 -10.41 -13.34
C LYS A 72 -3.69 -10.43 -11.90
N GLU A 73 -2.74 -10.46 -10.98
CA GLU A 73 -3.05 -10.21 -9.57
C GLU A 73 -3.38 -8.72 -9.39
N LYS A 74 -4.39 -8.47 -8.57
CA LYS A 74 -4.80 -7.15 -8.15
C LYS A 74 -4.89 -7.16 -6.65
N GLU A 75 -4.36 -6.12 -6.03
CA GLU A 75 -4.27 -5.96 -4.60
C GLU A 75 -4.70 -4.55 -4.21
N VAL A 76 -5.36 -4.44 -3.06
CA VAL A 76 -5.85 -3.16 -2.54
C VAL A 76 -5.69 -3.11 -1.04
N HIS A 77 -5.23 -1.96 -0.55
CA HIS A 77 -5.26 -1.62 0.87
C HIS A 77 -6.60 -1.01 1.24
N ILE A 78 -7.15 -1.46 2.36
CA ILE A 78 -8.40 -0.97 2.93
C ILE A 78 -8.13 -0.52 4.36
N SER A 79 -8.56 0.69 4.71
CA SER A 79 -8.43 1.19 6.08
C SER A 79 -9.24 0.33 7.06
N PRO A 80 -8.86 0.24 8.35
CA PRO A 80 -9.55 -0.64 9.32
C PRO A 80 -11.03 -0.32 9.55
N ASP A 81 -11.43 0.92 9.25
CA ASP A 81 -12.81 1.42 9.32
C ASP A 81 -13.54 1.36 7.98
N GLY A 82 -12.89 0.90 6.90
CA GLY A 82 -13.45 0.81 5.56
C GLY A 82 -13.61 2.16 4.84
N SER A 83 -13.10 3.27 5.39
CA SER A 83 -13.27 4.62 4.84
C SER A 83 -12.52 4.85 3.52
N PHE A 84 -11.40 4.16 3.27
CA PHE A 84 -10.63 4.29 2.03
C PHE A 84 -10.16 2.93 1.50
N VAL A 85 -10.11 2.86 0.17
CA VAL A 85 -9.59 1.70 -0.59
C VAL A 85 -8.63 2.22 -1.65
N THR A 86 -7.37 1.81 -1.59
CA THR A 86 -6.30 2.23 -2.51
C THR A 86 -5.80 1.02 -3.28
N GLU A 87 -5.50 1.19 -4.57
CA GLU A 87 -4.84 0.15 -5.36
C GLU A 87 -3.34 0.26 -5.14
N GLU A 88 -2.67 -0.86 -4.91
CA GLU A 88 -1.21 -0.91 -4.95
C GLU A 88 -0.80 -1.36 -6.37
N ASP A 89 0.30 -0.81 -6.89
CA ASP A 89 0.81 -0.99 -8.27
C ASP A 89 2.04 -1.92 -8.33
#